data_AF-A0A1H4MEI2-F1
#
_entry.id   AF-A0A1H4MEI2-F1
#
_cell.length_a   1.000
_cell.length_b   1.000
_cell.length_c   1.000
_cell.angle_alpha   90.00
_cell.angle_beta   90.00
_cell.angle_gamma   90.00
#
_symmetry.space_group_name_H-M   'P 1'
#
loop_
_entity.id
_entity.type
_entity.pdbx_description
1 polymer ?
#
loop_
_entity_poly.entity_id
_entity_poly.type
_entity_poly.pdbx_seq_one_letter_code
_entity_poly.pdbx_strand_id
1 'polypeptide(L)'
;MGWFGRWLGDGVEDWPRDPFLDPFRDAVWQLLKDGRVEGWVTTSVAPMRALPAFWLRQEQMWSQVHWADGRREFLEEDYDPWVTVSELLEGHFTAGASRFERDETYDAVRVTGAERNRLWEELDHGVEPSARG
;
A
#
# COMPACT_ATOMS: atom_id res chain seq x y z
N MET A 1 5.95 -15.75 -7.73
CA MET A 1 4.89 -16.01 -6.72
C MET A 1 5.40 -15.53 -5.38
N GLY A 2 5.13 -14.27 -5.06
CA GLY A 2 5.56 -13.65 -3.81
C GLY A 2 4.87 -14.28 -2.60
N TRP A 3 5.55 -14.21 -1.46
CA TRP A 3 5.11 -14.72 -0.17
C TRP A 3 3.66 -14.33 0.23
N PHE A 4 3.14 -13.19 -0.26
CA PHE A 4 1.74 -12.75 -0.09
C PHE A 4 0.70 -13.78 -0.53
N GLY A 5 0.90 -14.41 -1.69
CA GLY A 5 -0.05 -15.41 -2.20
C GLY A 5 -0.19 -16.64 -1.31
N ARG A 6 0.82 -16.92 -0.48
CA ARG A 6 0.82 -18.05 0.46
C ARG A 6 0.16 -17.69 1.81
N TRP A 7 0.16 -16.42 2.20
CA TRP A 7 -0.52 -15.96 3.42
C TRP A 7 -2.04 -15.87 3.22
N LEU A 8 -2.50 -15.54 2.00
CA LEU A 8 -3.91 -15.38 1.64
C LEU A 8 -4.71 -16.69 1.45
N GLY A 9 -4.15 -17.85 1.79
CA GLY A 9 -4.75 -19.17 1.52
C GLY A 9 -6.13 -19.43 2.16
N ASP A 10 -7.00 -20.04 1.34
CA ASP A 10 -8.25 -20.78 1.56
C ASP A 10 -9.17 -20.30 2.69
N GLY A 11 -10.18 -19.49 2.32
CA GLY A 11 -11.22 -18.98 3.23
C GLY A 11 -11.77 -17.58 2.87
N VAL A 12 -11.39 -17.04 1.70
CA VAL A 12 -11.72 -15.68 1.25
C VAL A 12 -13.15 -15.55 0.69
N GLU A 13 -13.82 -16.67 0.40
CA GLU A 13 -15.06 -16.69 -0.40
C GLU A 13 -16.30 -16.02 0.25
N ASP A 14 -16.25 -15.67 1.53
CA ASP A 14 -17.41 -15.11 2.27
C ASP A 14 -17.07 -13.84 3.09
N TRP A 15 -16.00 -13.12 2.73
CA TRP A 15 -15.65 -11.84 3.36
C TRP A 15 -16.38 -10.66 2.69
N PRO A 16 -16.96 -9.72 3.48
CA PRO A 16 -17.58 -8.54 2.91
C PRO A 16 -16.51 -7.69 2.22
N ARG A 17 -16.66 -7.54 0.90
CA ARG A 17 -15.86 -6.62 0.11
C ARG A 17 -16.39 -5.22 0.33
N ASP A 18 -15.57 -4.32 0.84
CA ASP A 18 -15.91 -2.91 0.96
C ASP A 18 -15.68 -2.19 -0.38
N PRO A 19 -16.73 -1.63 -1.03
CA PRO A 19 -16.59 -0.85 -2.26
C PRO A 19 -15.79 0.45 -2.06
N PHE A 20 -15.75 1.00 -0.84
CA PHE A 20 -14.95 2.19 -0.53
C PHE A 20 -13.46 1.96 -0.81
N LEU A 21 -13.00 0.72 -0.65
CA LEU A 21 -11.60 0.34 -0.81
C LEU A 21 -11.21 -0.07 -2.25
N ASP A 22 -12.18 -0.16 -3.17
CA ASP A 22 -11.92 -0.56 -4.56
C ASP A 22 -10.85 0.30 -5.27
N PRO A 23 -10.72 1.62 -5.04
CA PRO A 23 -9.63 2.41 -5.61
C PRO A 23 -8.23 1.99 -5.17
N PHE A 24 -8.10 1.27 -4.05
CA PHE A 24 -6.83 0.89 -3.42
C PHE A 24 -6.42 -0.54 -3.71
N ARG A 25 -7.28 -1.33 -4.36
CA ARG A 25 -6.97 -2.70 -4.73
C ARG A 25 -5.97 -2.72 -5.88
N ASP A 26 -4.79 -3.26 -5.61
CA ASP A 26 -3.66 -3.35 -6.53
C ASP A 26 -3.31 -2.00 -7.19
N ALA A 27 -3.40 -0.91 -6.41
CA ALA A 27 -3.21 0.43 -6.94
C ALA A 27 -1.76 0.89 -6.82
N VAL A 28 -1.40 1.83 -7.71
CA VAL A 28 -0.11 2.50 -7.70
C VAL A 28 -0.36 4.00 -7.73
N TRP A 29 0.36 4.72 -6.87
CA TRP A 29 0.32 6.16 -6.73
C TRP A 29 1.73 6.70 -6.97
N GLN A 30 1.88 7.71 -7.82
CA GLN A 30 3.13 8.45 -7.95
C GLN A 30 3.24 9.47 -6.83
N LEU A 31 4.41 9.53 -6.19
CA LEU A 31 4.75 10.55 -5.21
C LEU A 31 5.56 11.64 -5.88
N LEU A 32 5.04 12.86 -5.84
CA LEU A 32 5.65 14.04 -6.44
C LEU A 32 6.11 15.01 -5.35
N LYS A 33 7.28 15.60 -5.57
CA LYS A 33 7.79 16.74 -4.81
C LYS A 33 8.27 17.80 -5.78
N ASP A 34 7.73 19.02 -5.67
CA ASP A 34 8.05 20.13 -6.57
C ASP A 34 7.94 19.74 -8.07
N GLY A 35 6.94 18.92 -8.40
CA GLY A 35 6.68 18.41 -9.77
C GLY A 35 7.62 17.31 -10.25
N ARG A 36 8.49 16.76 -9.40
CA ARG A 36 9.40 15.65 -9.71
C ARG A 36 8.93 14.37 -9.04
N VAL A 37 9.04 13.24 -9.73
CA VAL A 37 8.74 11.92 -9.16
C VAL A 37 9.85 11.53 -8.21
N GLU A 38 9.52 11.39 -6.93
CA GLU A 38 10.44 10.95 -5.87
C GLU A 38 10.25 9.47 -5.53
N GLY A 39 9.10 8.90 -5.90
CA GLY A 39 8.79 7.49 -5.70
C GLY A 39 7.36 7.13 -6.05
N TRP A 40 6.93 5.99 -5.54
CA TRP A 40 5.60 5.43 -5.71
C TRP A 40 5.11 4.80 -4.42
N VAL A 41 3.80 4.80 -4.22
CA VAL A 41 3.13 3.98 -3.20
C VAL A 41 2.31 2.92 -3.91
N THR A 42 2.51 1.67 -3.52
CA THR A 42 1.64 0.56 -3.93
C THR A 42 0.66 0.27 -2.80
N THR A 43 -0.60 0.00 -3.14
CA THR A 43 -1.60 -0.41 -2.17
C THR A 43 -2.27 -1.72 -2.58
N SER A 44 -2.56 -2.56 -1.61
CA SER A 44 -3.42 -3.74 -1.76
C SER A 44 -4.44 -3.79 -0.62
N VAL A 45 -5.50 -4.57 -0.80
CA VAL A 45 -6.55 -4.73 0.21
C VAL A 45 -6.75 -6.21 0.45
N ALA A 46 -6.70 -6.62 1.71
CA ALA A 46 -6.86 -8.00 2.11
C ALA A 46 -7.79 -8.10 3.33
N PRO A 47 -8.45 -9.24 3.55
CA PRO A 47 -9.16 -9.49 4.80
C PRO A 47 -8.25 -9.35 6.02
N MET A 48 -8.73 -8.68 7.07
CA MET A 48 -8.03 -8.63 8.35
C MET A 48 -8.17 -9.97 9.07
N ARG A 49 -7.06 -10.66 9.34
CA ARG A 49 -7.07 -11.91 10.11
C ARG A 49 -7.04 -11.62 11.61
N ALA A 50 -8.20 -11.71 12.27
CA ALA A 50 -8.30 -11.66 13.72
C ALA A 50 -8.19 -13.06 14.38
N LEU A 51 -7.54 -13.13 15.54
CA LEU A 51 -7.54 -14.33 16.42
C LEU A 51 -8.95 -14.60 17.00
N PRO A 52 -9.26 -15.85 17.43
CA PRO A 52 -10.60 -16.44 17.32
C PRO A 52 -11.74 -15.85 18.17
N ALA A 53 -11.53 -14.84 19.02
CA ALA A 53 -12.49 -14.47 20.06
C ALA A 53 -13.22 -13.13 19.86
N PHE A 54 -12.74 -12.21 19.01
CA PHE A 54 -13.31 -10.85 18.89
C PHE A 54 -13.29 -10.34 17.43
N TRP A 55 -14.05 -11.01 16.56
CA TRP A 55 -14.04 -10.82 15.11
C TRP A 55 -14.66 -9.49 14.67
N LEU A 56 -13.83 -8.51 14.33
CA LEU A 56 -14.20 -7.50 13.36
C LEU A 56 -13.91 -8.06 11.97
N ARG A 57 -14.95 -8.52 11.27
CA ARG A 57 -14.84 -8.96 9.88
C ARG A 57 -14.75 -7.73 8.99
N GLN A 58 -13.54 -7.24 8.79
CA GLN A 58 -13.27 -6.11 7.92
C GLN A 58 -12.09 -6.40 7.00
N GLU A 59 -11.98 -5.59 5.96
CA GLU A 59 -10.77 -5.52 5.15
C GLU A 59 -9.76 -4.57 5.83
N GLN A 60 -8.48 -4.73 5.48
CA GLN A 60 -7.41 -3.80 5.78
C GLN A 60 -6.68 -3.46 4.48
N MET A 61 -6.19 -2.24 4.38
CA MET A 61 -5.30 -1.83 3.30
C MET A 61 -3.85 -2.08 3.74
N TRP A 62 -3.03 -2.51 2.79
CA TRP A 62 -1.60 -2.55 2.92
C TRP A 62 -1.00 -1.53 1.98
N SER A 63 -0.11 -0.68 2.47
CA SER A 63 0.66 0.26 1.66
C SER A 63 2.15 -0.10 1.71
N GLN A 64 2.87 0.22 0.64
CA GLN A 64 4.32 0.10 0.61
C GLN A 64 4.90 1.20 -0.26
N VAL A 65 5.87 1.94 0.28
CA VAL A 65 6.58 3.01 -0.43
C VAL A 65 7.78 2.44 -1.17
N HIS A 66 7.94 2.87 -2.42
CA HIS A 66 9.04 2.52 -3.31
C HIS A 66 9.68 3.80 -3.83
N TRP A 67 10.95 4.01 -3.51
CA TRP A 67 11.65 5.25 -3.80
C TRP A 67 12.36 5.17 -5.16
N ALA A 68 12.47 6.30 -5.83
CA ALA A 68 13.14 6.39 -7.15
C ALA A 68 14.63 5.96 -7.11
N ASP A 69 15.25 5.97 -5.93
CA ASP A 69 16.61 5.46 -5.70
C ASP A 69 16.70 3.93 -5.57
N GLY A 70 15.59 3.21 -5.72
CA GLY A 70 15.50 1.75 -5.64
C GLY A 70 15.29 1.20 -4.23
N ARG A 71 15.29 2.05 -3.19
CA ARG A 71 14.90 1.62 -1.85
C ARG A 71 13.39 1.37 -1.78
N ARG A 72 12.98 0.43 -0.94
CA ARG A 72 11.57 0.20 -0.59
C ARG A 72 11.42 0.16 0.92
N GLU A 73 10.25 0.52 1.40
CA GLU A 73 9.91 0.46 2.81
C GLU A 73 9.25 -0.87 3.16
N PHE A 74 9.05 -1.11 4.45
CA PHE A 74 8.22 -2.22 4.90
C PHE A 74 6.76 -1.96 4.51
N LEU A 75 5.96 -3.01 4.56
CA LEU A 75 4.53 -2.84 4.43
C LEU A 75 3.97 -2.20 5.69
N GLU A 76 3.03 -1.29 5.47
CA GLU A 76 2.27 -0.67 6.54
C GLU A 76 0.80 -1.05 6.40
N GLU A 77 0.19 -1.39 7.52
CA GLU A 77 -1.24 -1.70 7.62
C GLU A 77 -2.02 -0.40 7.85
N ASP A 78 -3.14 -0.24 7.14
CA ASP A 78 -4.13 0.81 7.39
C ASP A 78 -5.52 0.17 7.53
N TYR A 79 -6.26 0.61 8.53
CA TYR A 79 -7.60 0.17 8.89
C TYR A 79 -8.37 1.35 9.50
N ASP A 80 -9.69 1.24 9.64
CA ASP A 80 -10.53 2.30 10.23
C ASP A 80 -9.88 2.88 11.51
N PRO A 81 -9.55 4.19 11.54
CA PRO A 81 -10.17 5.31 10.80
C PRO A 81 -9.55 5.69 9.42
N TRP A 82 -8.75 4.82 8.78
CA TRP A 82 -8.32 4.98 7.38
C TRP A 82 -7.42 6.19 7.12
N VAL A 83 -6.26 6.25 7.76
CA VAL A 83 -5.36 7.42 7.67
C VAL A 83 -4.78 7.53 6.27
N THR A 84 -4.09 6.49 5.80
CA THR A 84 -3.42 6.50 4.49
C THR A 84 -4.43 6.57 3.35
N VAL A 85 -5.56 5.88 3.46
CA VAL A 85 -6.66 6.01 2.50
C VAL A 85 -7.12 7.46 2.37
N SER A 86 -7.33 8.15 3.50
CA SER A 86 -7.78 9.55 3.49
C SER A 86 -6.78 10.47 2.82
N GLU A 87 -5.49 10.34 3.14
CA GLU A 87 -4.42 11.13 2.50
C GLU A 87 -4.43 10.95 0.98
N LEU A 88 -4.47 9.70 0.50
CA LEU A 88 -4.42 9.37 -0.92
C LEU A 88 -5.67 9.86 -1.68
N LEU A 89 -6.86 9.83 -1.05
CA LEU A 89 -8.08 10.43 -1.64
C LEU A 89 -7.97 11.95 -1.75
N GLU A 90 -7.33 12.60 -0.77
CA GLU A 90 -7.06 14.03 -0.77
C GLU A 90 -5.91 14.43 -1.72
N GLY A 91 -5.24 13.44 -2.32
CA GLY A 91 -4.18 13.65 -3.32
C GLY A 91 -2.82 13.93 -2.71
N HIS A 92 -2.56 13.47 -1.48
CA HIS A 92 -1.24 13.56 -0.86
C HIS A 92 -0.87 12.25 -0.14
N PHE A 93 0.38 12.16 0.32
CA PHE A 93 0.86 11.05 1.13
C PHE A 93 1.97 11.55 2.06
N THR A 94 1.90 11.16 3.34
CA THR A 94 2.94 11.51 4.31
C THR A 94 3.83 10.31 4.57
N ALA A 95 5.09 10.38 4.13
CA ALA A 95 6.07 9.35 4.42
C ALA A 95 6.73 9.62 5.78
N GLY A 96 6.76 8.59 6.63
CA GLY A 96 7.17 8.72 8.03
C GLY A 96 8.67 8.95 8.26
N ALA A 97 8.99 9.47 9.45
CA ALA A 97 10.36 9.72 9.92
C ALA A 97 11.25 8.47 10.10
N SER A 98 10.82 7.26 9.70
CA SER A 98 11.70 6.08 9.69
C SER A 98 12.78 6.21 8.61
N ARG A 99 12.48 6.90 7.50
CA ARG A 99 13.42 7.26 6.43
C ARG A 99 13.99 8.68 6.58
N PHE A 100 13.17 9.60 7.06
CA PHE A 100 13.47 11.03 7.11
C PHE A 100 13.75 11.47 8.54
N GLU A 101 14.40 12.62 8.73
CA GLU A 101 14.52 13.19 10.09
C GLU A 101 13.16 13.62 10.66
N ARG A 102 12.17 13.83 9.79
CA ARG A 102 10.80 14.25 10.07
C ARG A 102 9.88 13.73 8.98
N ASP A 103 8.59 13.64 9.28
CA ASP A 103 7.59 13.29 8.28
C ASP A 103 7.63 14.26 7.08
N GLU A 104 7.55 13.69 5.88
CA GLU A 104 7.55 14.45 4.63
C GLU A 104 6.29 14.17 3.82
N THR A 105 5.60 15.23 3.41
CA THR A 105 4.40 15.14 2.57
C THR A 105 4.74 15.32 1.09
N TYR A 106 4.11 14.49 0.26
CA TYR A 106 4.22 14.44 -1.19
C TYR A 106 2.84 14.60 -1.83
N ASP A 107 2.77 15.17 -3.03
CA ASP A 107 1.55 15.06 -3.83
C ASP A 107 1.42 13.61 -4.33
N ALA A 108 0.23 13.03 -4.20
CA ALA A 108 -0.04 11.66 -4.59
C ALA A 108 -0.99 11.62 -5.79
N VAL A 109 -0.53 11.04 -6.90
CA VAL A 109 -1.33 10.95 -8.12
C VAL A 109 -1.52 9.49 -8.51
N ARG A 110 -2.77 9.05 -8.61
CA ARG A 110 -3.10 7.68 -8.99
C ARG A 110 -2.64 7.38 -10.42
N VAL A 111 -1.84 6.32 -10.57
CA VAL A 111 -1.45 5.80 -11.89
C VAL A 111 -2.54 4.85 -12.38
N THR A 112 -2.86 4.90 -13.67
CA THR A 112 -3.91 4.07 -14.28
C THR A 112 -3.43 3.41 -15.57
N GLY A 113 -4.22 2.46 -16.08
CA GLY A 113 -3.97 1.83 -17.38
C GLY A 113 -2.72 0.94 -17.42
N ALA A 114 -2.07 0.89 -18.58
CA ALA A 114 -0.92 0.03 -18.84
C ALA A 114 0.29 0.38 -17.96
N GLU A 115 0.51 1.66 -17.67
CA GLU A 115 1.62 2.10 -16.82
C GLU A 115 1.45 1.61 -15.38
N ARG A 116 0.22 1.64 -14.86
CA ARG A 116 -0.08 1.05 -13.54
C ARG A 116 0.30 -0.43 -13.50
N ASN A 117 -0.11 -1.19 -14.51
CA ASN A 117 0.16 -2.64 -14.55
C ASN A 117 1.66 -2.92 -14.60
N ARG A 118 2.39 -2.17 -15.43
CA ARG A 118 3.85 -2.26 -15.51
C ARG A 118 4.52 -1.98 -14.17
N LEU A 119 4.18 -0.86 -13.53
CA LEU A 119 4.75 -0.48 -12.23
C LEU A 119 4.39 -1.50 -11.14
N TRP A 120 3.17 -2.04 -11.16
CA TRP A 120 2.76 -3.08 -10.21
C TRP A 120 3.67 -4.31 -10.26
N GLU A 121 4.03 -4.75 -11.47
CA GLU A 121 4.96 -5.87 -11.68
C GLU A 121 6.40 -5.51 -11.31
N GLU A 122 6.87 -4.31 -11.66
CA GLU A 122 8.25 -3.86 -11.41
C GLU A 122 8.53 -3.58 -9.92
N LEU A 123 7.58 -2.98 -9.22
CA LEU A 123 7.74 -2.61 -7.80
C LEU A 123 7.63 -3.83 -6.88
N ASP A 124 6.96 -4.90 -7.33
CA ASP A 124 6.83 -6.19 -6.64
C ASP A 124 6.28 -5.99 -5.21
N HIS A 125 5.03 -5.48 -5.15
CA HIS A 125 4.36 -5.14 -3.90
C HIS A 125 4.44 -6.29 -2.90
N GLY A 126 4.84 -5.92 -1.70
CA GLY A 126 4.91 -6.80 -0.57
C GLY A 126 6.27 -7.44 -0.36
N VAL A 127 7.21 -7.40 -1.31
CA VAL A 127 8.57 -7.88 -1.03
C VAL A 127 9.23 -6.98 0.02
N GLU A 128 9.58 -7.57 1.16
CA GLU A 128 10.23 -6.86 2.25
C GLU A 128 11.61 -6.34 1.82
N PRO A 129 12.06 -5.20 2.37
CA PRO A 129 13.42 -4.75 2.20
C PRO A 129 14.36 -5.87 2.66
N SER A 130 15.30 -6.31 1.82
CA SER A 130 16.33 -7.26 2.26
C SER A 130 17.06 -6.64 3.45
N ALA A 131 16.96 -7.26 4.63
CA ALA A 131 17.75 -6.88 5.79
C ALA A 131 19.21 -6.77 5.33
N ARG A 132 19.83 -5.60 5.53
CA ARG A 132 21.24 -5.41 5.27
C ARG A 132 21.99 -6.55 5.97
N GLY A 133 22.66 -7.39 5.19
CA GLY A 133 23.66 -8.33 5.70
C GLY A 133 24.84 -7.59 6.31
#